data_AF-X1S1D8-F1
#
_entry.id   AF-X1S1D8-F1
#
_cell.length_a   1.000
_cell.length_b   1.000
_cell.length_c   1.000
_cell.angle_alpha   90.00
_cell.angle_beta   90.00
_cell.angle_gamma   90.00
#
_symmetry.space_group_name_H-M   'P 1'
#
loop_
_entity.id
_entity.type
_entity.pdbx_description
1 polymer ?
#
loop_
_entity_poly.entity_id
_entity_poly.type
_entity_poly.pdbx_seq_one_letter_code
_entity_poly.pdbx_strand_id
1 'polypeptide(L)' 'LNSPLGASEAFLPEDADLLIENAQTGRTIAGHNLKIIDTLFESTACLIGNNDSLASSTRGERINSIIQTLRAAVVDIT' A
#
# COMPACT_ATOMS: atom_id res chain seq x y z
N LEU A 1 -22.93 -2.24 15.20
CA LEU A 1 -21.67 -1.49 15.38
C LEU A 1 -21.55 -0.48 14.24
N ASN A 2 -21.46 0.81 14.55
CA ASN A 2 -21.11 1.85 13.58
C ASN A 2 -19.62 2.13 13.73
N SER A 3 -18.78 1.22 13.22
CA SER A 3 -17.34 1.36 13.30
C SER A 3 -16.87 2.35 12.21
N PRO A 4 -16.07 3.37 12.53
CA PRO A 4 -15.44 4.19 11.50
C PRO A 4 -14.51 3.32 10.66
N LEU A 5 -14.53 3.50 9.33
CA LEU A 5 -13.60 2.89 8.38
C LEU A 5 -12.16 3.36 8.67
N GLY A 6 -11.50 2.82 9.70
CA GLY A 6 -10.10 3.18 10.01
C GLY A 6 -9.68 3.24 11.48
N ALA A 7 -10.08 2.30 12.32
CA ALA A 7 -9.53 2.11 13.67
C ALA A 7 -9.57 0.62 14.05
N SER A 8 -8.89 -0.21 13.25
CA SER A 8 -9.06 -1.67 13.34
C SER A 8 -8.40 -2.27 14.59
N GLU A 9 -7.47 -1.55 15.20
CA GLU A 9 -6.82 -1.89 16.46
C GLU A 9 -7.80 -1.94 17.65
N ALA A 10 -8.90 -1.19 17.58
CA ALA A 10 -9.92 -1.13 18.63
C ALA A 10 -10.83 -2.37 18.70
N PHE A 11 -10.73 -3.29 17.74
CA PHE A 11 -11.45 -4.57 17.78
C PHE A 11 -10.74 -5.61 18.67
N LEU A 12 -9.50 -5.37 19.07
CA LEU A 12 -8.76 -6.27 19.94
C LEU A 12 -8.78 -5.81 21.40
N PRO A 13 -8.99 -6.72 22.36
CA PRO A 13 -9.28 -8.15 22.20
C PRO A 13 -10.78 -8.49 22.18
N GLU A 14 -11.68 -7.51 22.28
CA GLU A 14 -13.10 -7.81 22.52
C GLU A 14 -13.82 -8.49 21.34
N ASP A 15 -13.47 -8.13 20.10
CA ASP A 15 -14.15 -8.58 18.87
C ASP A 15 -13.29 -9.54 18.02
N ALA A 16 -11.99 -9.69 18.31
CA ALA A 16 -11.08 -10.61 17.63
C ALA A 16 -9.88 -11.00 18.50
N ASP A 17 -9.19 -12.08 18.13
CA ASP A 17 -7.93 -12.52 18.77
C ASP A 17 -6.67 -12.01 18.04
N LEU A 18 -6.78 -11.76 16.73
CA LEU A 18 -5.68 -11.35 15.86
C LEU A 18 -6.15 -10.29 14.87
N LEU A 19 -5.23 -9.40 14.51
CA LEU A 19 -5.45 -8.35 13.51
C LEU A 19 -4.45 -8.50 12.37
N ILE A 20 -4.95 -8.48 11.13
CA ILE A 20 -4.13 -8.39 9.93
C ILE A 20 -4.28 -6.96 9.39
N GLU A 21 -3.20 -6.20 9.43
CA GLU A 21 -3.21 -4.79 9.08
C GLU A 21 -1.92 -4.39 8.34
N ASN A 22 -2.02 -3.41 7.45
CA ASN A 22 -0.86 -2.79 6.83
C ASN A 22 -0.17 -1.86 7.84
N ALA A 23 1.08 -2.15 8.16
CA ALA A 23 1.90 -1.32 9.04
C ALA A 23 3.12 -0.77 8.30
N GLN A 24 3.43 0.51 8.52
CA GLN A 24 4.65 1.12 7.98
C GLN A 24 5.77 1.17 9.03
N THR A 25 5.55 1.88 10.14
CA THR A 25 6.54 2.00 11.24
C THR A 25 6.15 1.22 12.49
N GLY A 26 4.95 0.62 12.51
CA GLY A 26 4.38 -0.06 13.67
C GLY A 26 4.00 0.85 14.85
N ARG A 27 4.12 2.18 14.72
CA ARG A 27 3.83 3.13 15.82
C ARG A 27 2.40 3.06 16.31
N THR A 28 1.43 2.95 15.41
CA THR A 28 0.01 2.88 15.79
C THR A 28 -0.32 1.58 16.53
N ILE A 29 0.25 0.46 16.07
CA ILE A 29 0.14 -0.86 16.72
C ILE A 29 0.70 -0.80 18.14
N ALA A 30 1.92 -0.27 18.31
CA ALA A 30 2.55 -0.11 19.63
C ALA A 30 1.75 0.83 20.55
N GLY A 31 1.14 1.88 19.99
CA GLY A 31 0.28 2.81 20.72
C GLY A 31 -0.98 2.18 21.30
N HIS A 32 -1.43 1.05 20.75
CA HIS A 32 -2.59 0.28 21.22
C HIS A 32 -2.20 -0.98 22.01
N ASN A 33 -0.96 -1.05 22.52
CA ASN A 33 -0.43 -2.21 23.26
C ASN A 33 -0.47 -3.53 22.47
N LEU A 34 -0.47 -3.45 21.15
CA LEU A 34 -0.38 -4.61 20.26
C LEU A 34 1.08 -4.86 19.88
N LYS A 35 1.38 -6.10 19.51
CA LYS A 35 2.71 -6.51 19.06
C LYS A 35 2.61 -7.15 17.68
N ILE A 36 3.45 -6.69 16.76
CA ILE A 36 3.64 -7.37 15.47
C ILE A 36 4.32 -8.72 15.75
N ILE A 37 3.65 -9.80 15.37
CA ILE A 37 4.14 -11.17 15.58
C ILE A 37 4.73 -11.76 14.30
N ASP A 38 4.30 -11.29 13.12
CA ASP A 38 4.79 -11.76 11.83
C ASP A 38 4.51 -10.72 10.72
N THR A 39 5.21 -10.86 9.59
CA THR A 39 4.98 -10.08 8.36
C THR A 39 4.54 -11.01 7.25
N LEU A 40 3.28 -10.88 6.81
CA LEU A 40 2.75 -11.70 5.71
C LEU A 40 3.33 -11.27 4.36
N PHE A 41 3.40 -9.95 4.12
CA PHE A 41 3.89 -9.37 2.87
C PHE A 41 4.56 -8.03 3.13
N GLU A 42 5.64 -7.76 2.38
CA GLU A 42 6.15 -6.40 2.20
C GLU A 42 5.53 -5.80 0.94
N SER A 43 5.02 -4.57 1.05
CA SER A 43 4.35 -3.90 -0.06
C SER A 43 5.10 -2.67 -0.55
N THR A 44 5.03 -2.44 -1.86
CA THR A 44 5.57 -1.25 -2.52
C THR A 44 4.49 -0.63 -3.41
N ALA A 45 4.51 0.68 -3.58
CA ALA A 45 3.67 1.32 -4.59
C ALA A 45 4.07 0.83 -5.99
N CYS A 46 3.08 0.42 -6.79
CA CYS A 46 3.29 -0.06 -8.15
C CYS A 46 2.48 0.78 -9.15
N LEU A 47 3.04 1.02 -10.33
CA LEU A 47 2.33 1.63 -11.44
C LEU A 47 1.59 0.53 -12.22
N ILE A 48 0.26 0.59 -12.22
CA ILE A 48 -0.60 -0.35 -12.93
C ILE A 48 -1.26 0.37 -14.12
N GLY A 49 -1.20 -0.25 -15.30
CA GLY A 49 -1.77 0.28 -16.53
C GLY A 49 -2.67 -0.74 -17.24
N ASN A 50 -3.62 -0.26 -18.02
CA ASN A 50 -4.48 -1.12 -18.84
C ASN A 50 -3.67 -1.70 -20.02
N ASN A 51 -3.67 -3.01 -20.18
CA ASN A 51 -2.93 -3.67 -21.27
C ASN A 51 -3.39 -3.24 -22.68
N ASP A 52 -4.70 -3.04 -22.88
CA ASP A 52 -5.27 -2.64 -24.18
C ASP A 52 -4.85 -1.21 -24.57
N SER A 53 -4.51 -0.39 -23.58
CA SER A 53 -4.09 0.99 -23.79
C SER A 53 -2.69 1.12 -24.41
N LEU A 54 -1.90 0.04 -24.40
CA LEU A 54 -0.59 -0.04 -25.03
C LEU A 54 -0.67 -0.29 -26.54
N ALA A 55 -1.81 -0.79 -27.03
CA ALA A 55 -2.00 -1.11 -28.45
C ALA A 55 -2.20 0.13 -29.33
N SER A 56 -2.57 1.28 -28.77
CA SER A 56 -2.67 2.53 -29.53
C SER A 56 -1.36 3.32 -29.47
N SER A 57 -0.86 3.76 -30.63
CA SER A 57 0.44 4.47 -30.72
C SER A 57 0.48 5.73 -29.85
N THR A 58 -0.56 6.55 -29.92
CA THR A 58 -0.62 7.84 -29.18
C THR A 58 -0.76 7.67 -27.67
N ARG A 59 -1.45 6.61 -27.21
CA ARG A 59 -1.64 6.37 -25.77
C ARG A 59 -0.44 5.62 -25.19
N GLY A 60 0.15 4.69 -25.94
CA GLY A 60 1.39 4.01 -25.59
C GLY A 60 2.56 4.99 -25.40
N GLU A 61 2.72 5.97 -26.29
CA GLU A 61 3.75 7.01 -26.15
C GLU A 61 3.60 7.82 -24.85
N ARG A 62 2.36 8.20 -24.50
CA ARG A 62 2.08 8.92 -23.25
C ARG A 62 2.36 8.07 -22.01
N ILE A 63 1.95 6.80 -22.04
CA ILE A 63 2.23 5.86 -20.95
C ILE A 63 3.74 5.69 -20.77
N ASN A 64 4.48 5.52 -21.86
CA ASN A 64 5.94 5.43 -21.82
C ASN A 64 6.58 6.69 -21.25
N SER A 65 6.10 7.89 -21.62
CA SER A 65 6.58 9.15 -21.06
C SER A 65 6.40 9.23 -19.53
N ILE A 66 5.23 8.80 -19.01
CA ILE A 66 4.95 8.73 -17.57
C ILE A 66 5.88 7.72 -16.89
N ILE A 67 6.05 6.52 -17.47
CA ILE A 67 6.94 5.49 -16.95
C ILE A 67 8.38 6.01 -16.85
N GLN A 68 8.89 6.68 -17.89
CA GLN A 68 10.25 7.22 -17.90
C GLN A 68 10.42 8.33 -16.86
N THR A 69 9.42 9.21 -16.72
CA THR A 69 9.44 10.28 -15.72
C THR A 69 9.49 9.71 -14.30
N LEU A 70 8.64 8.73 -14.00
CA LEU A 70 8.63 8.07 -12.69
C LEU A 70 9.92 7.31 -12.40
N ARG A 71 10.49 6.62 -13.41
CA ARG A 71 11.77 5.92 -13.27
C ARG A 71 12.92 6.88 -12.96
N ALA A 72 13.00 8.01 -13.66
CA ALA A 72 14.02 9.02 -13.42
C ALA A 72 13.93 9.57 -11.98
N ALA A 73 12.72 9.91 -11.53
CA ALA A 73 12.50 10.45 -10.17
C ALA A 73 12.84 9.45 -9.05
N VAL A 74 12.69 8.14 -9.29
CA VAL A 74 13.03 7.10 -8.31
C VAL A 74 14.55 6.88 -8.21
N VAL A 75 15.28 6.99 -9.33
CA VAL A 75 16.74 6.84 -9.35
C VAL A 75 17.43 7.97 -8.57
N ASP A 76 16.88 9.18 -8.58
CA ASP A 76 17.44 10.31 -7.80
C ASP A 76 17.27 10.18 -6.28
N ILE A 77 16.50 9.18 -5.80
CA ILE A 77 16.26 8.93 -4.37
C ILE A 77 17.17 7.82 -3.82
N THR A 78 17.95 7.14 -4.67
CA THR A 78 18.84 6.02 -4.29
C THR A 78 20.31 6.39 -4.47
#